data_AF-A0A4P6ALY2-F1
#
_entry.id   AF-A0A4P6ALY2-F1
#
_cell.length_a   1.000
_cell.length_b   1.000
_cell.length_c   1.000
_cell.angle_alpha   90.00
_cell.angle_beta   90.00
_cell.angle_gamma   90.00
#
_symmetry.space_group_name_H-M   'P 1'
#
loop_
_entity.id
_entity.type
_entity.pdbx_description
1 polymer ?
#
loop_
_entity_poly.entity_id
_entity_poly.type
_entity_poly.pdbx_seq_one_letter_code
_entity_poly.pdbx_strand_id
1 'polypeptide(L)'
;MAAQNKFKLGILALLISASLTGCGLDGDDGAQGETGAQGPQGEQGDAGSDGADGSNGADASLGVSLDVVGRAFLGNLTAAEIVQYHAATQTIYATNGDTNTIAVIVADSLSNDTMADPLGTTNLAVTNISLPADVDGVALGGLTSIAVSGDLMAVAVPAATKTDNGYVLFYNGLDASAPVLLDTVEVGALPDMVTFTPDGGKVLVANEGEPSGDYTVDPVGSVSVINILANGEPEETATTVGFDSFNDSKAELAAQGMLFPNPSGRTIKGVLIDTSVAQDLEPEYITSTNDNAFVSLQENNGIAVIDLEDLSVEIVGLGVKSWEGLNIDIQEDGGVSFGQYEGIYGLYQPDTIASFTWKDADFILTANEGDAREYFFDAVDEATCLADGGLEFDEDDGCLAYIDEVKVEDLTAEANSELAMLQATGEADDLRVTNAMGDSDGDGEYDAAFAYGARSFTIWDQNGLVVFDSGDDFERITASVHGAQFNNNDDENEGDSRSENKGPEPEALTVGMVGDRTYAFIGTERMGGIFVYDVTNPYDAQFVEYVINRDLTEGLSTGDVIGDLAPESLVFVSADDSSNGQALLLVGSEVSGTVTVWQITQN
;
A
#
# COMPACT_ATOMS: atom_id res chain seq x y z
N MET A 1 -25.96 -45.57 -8.81
CA MET A 1 -26.05 -47.04 -9.05
C MET A 1 -24.92 -47.42 -9.98
N ALA A 2 -24.03 -48.38 -9.73
CA ALA A 2 -23.80 -49.19 -8.53
C ALA A 2 -22.39 -49.84 -8.54
N ALA A 3 -21.72 -49.92 -7.37
CA ALA A 3 -20.72 -50.93 -6.95
C ALA A 3 -19.39 -51.10 -7.75
N GLN A 4 -18.19 -51.42 -7.21
CA GLN A 4 -17.63 -51.74 -5.86
C GLN A 4 -16.05 -51.73 -6.02
N ASN A 5 -15.13 -51.83 -5.04
CA ASN A 5 -15.14 -52.27 -3.63
C ASN A 5 -13.91 -51.75 -2.80
N LYS A 6 -14.16 -51.09 -1.67
CA LYS A 6 -13.53 -51.28 -0.33
C LYS A 6 -11.98 -51.30 -0.11
N PHE A 7 -11.46 -50.19 0.43
CA PHE A 7 -11.04 -49.99 1.84
C PHE A 7 -10.33 -51.13 2.64
N LYS A 8 -9.11 -50.88 3.16
CA LYS A 8 -8.80 -50.81 4.63
C LYS A 8 -7.31 -50.54 4.98
N LEU A 9 -7.10 -49.71 6.02
CA LEU A 9 -5.79 -49.35 6.65
C LEU A 9 -5.28 -50.38 7.68
N GLY A 10 -4.00 -50.24 8.07
CA GLY A 10 -3.36 -50.82 9.27
C GLY A 10 -2.05 -50.08 9.64
N ILE A 11 -1.73 -49.93 10.93
CA ILE A 11 -0.85 -48.86 11.49
C ILE A 11 0.33 -49.44 12.35
N LEU A 12 1.43 -48.66 12.48
CA LEU A 12 2.42 -48.56 13.61
C LEU A 12 3.78 -49.34 13.63
N ALA A 13 4.87 -48.59 13.37
CA ALA A 13 5.98 -48.19 14.28
C ALA A 13 7.22 -49.05 14.71
N LEU A 14 8.37 -48.36 14.61
CA LEU A 14 9.55 -48.20 15.52
C LEU A 14 10.68 -49.25 15.73
N LEU A 15 11.93 -48.73 15.59
CA LEU A 15 13.24 -49.08 16.22
C LEU A 15 13.86 -50.49 15.95
N ILE A 16 15.16 -50.69 15.66
CA ILE A 16 16.42 -50.25 16.32
C ILE A 16 17.61 -50.30 15.33
N SER A 17 18.66 -49.50 15.57
CA SER A 17 19.94 -49.40 14.83
C SER A 17 21.07 -50.34 15.33
N ALA A 18 22.06 -50.67 14.48
CA ALA A 18 23.50 -50.87 14.84
C ALA A 18 24.38 -51.36 13.66
N SER A 19 25.70 -51.15 13.81
CA SER A 19 26.84 -51.67 13.01
C SER A 19 27.18 -50.90 11.71
N LEU A 20 28.44 -50.56 11.36
CA LEU A 20 29.77 -50.85 11.95
C LEU A 20 30.75 -49.69 11.67
N THR A 21 31.60 -49.33 12.63
CA THR A 21 32.75 -48.42 12.45
C THR A 21 34.07 -49.18 12.25
N GLY A 22 35.02 -48.60 11.51
CA GLY A 22 36.30 -49.21 11.15
C GLY A 22 37.45 -48.95 12.13
N CYS A 23 38.36 -49.93 12.25
CA CYS A 23 39.62 -49.84 13.01
C CYS A 23 40.67 -48.96 12.28
N GLY A 24 41.74 -48.45 12.89
CA GLY A 24 42.26 -48.68 14.25
C GLY A 24 43.57 -49.49 14.25
N LEU A 25 44.72 -48.81 14.19
CA LEU A 25 46.07 -49.35 14.38
C LEU A 25 47.01 -48.27 14.93
N ASP A 26 47.41 -48.35 16.21
CA ASP A 26 48.83 -48.29 16.63
C ASP A 26 49.01 -48.57 18.14
N GLY A 27 50.20 -49.07 18.52
CA GLY A 27 50.78 -48.95 19.88
C GLY A 27 50.23 -49.79 21.05
N ASP A 28 50.97 -50.83 21.45
CA ASP A 28 50.91 -51.37 22.83
C ASP A 28 51.77 -50.49 23.76
N ASP A 29 51.15 -49.72 24.65
CA ASP A 29 51.84 -48.98 25.71
C ASP A 29 52.09 -49.84 26.95
N GLY A 30 53.24 -49.63 27.60
CA GLY A 30 53.71 -50.44 28.73
C GLY A 30 52.92 -50.26 30.03
N ALA A 31 53.00 -51.26 30.91
CA ALA A 31 52.25 -51.28 32.17
C ALA A 31 52.48 -50.03 33.05
N GLN A 32 51.38 -49.39 33.42
CA GLN A 32 51.33 -48.22 34.29
C GLN A 32 51.92 -48.50 35.68
N GLY A 33 52.83 -47.63 36.14
CA GLY A 33 53.38 -47.70 37.50
C GLY A 33 52.38 -47.26 38.58
N GLU A 34 52.59 -47.70 39.82
CA GLU A 34 51.69 -47.39 40.95
C GLU A 34 51.61 -45.88 41.22
N THR A 35 50.38 -45.37 41.34
CA THR A 35 50.09 -43.97 41.65
C THR A 35 50.60 -43.59 43.04
N GLY A 36 51.49 -42.59 43.12
CA GLY A 36 51.95 -42.04 44.40
C GLY A 36 50.80 -41.40 45.20
N ALA A 37 50.88 -41.48 46.53
CA ALA A 37 49.83 -40.97 47.40
C ALA A 37 49.61 -39.45 47.25
N GLN A 38 48.36 -39.07 46.98
CA GLN A 38 47.93 -37.68 46.88
C GLN A 38 48.04 -36.99 48.25
N GLY A 39 48.65 -35.80 48.29
CA GLY A 39 48.72 -34.97 49.49
C GLY A 39 47.33 -34.47 49.92
N PRO A 40 47.15 -34.09 51.21
CA PRO A 40 45.87 -33.60 51.69
C PRO A 40 45.45 -32.33 50.95
N GLN A 41 44.23 -32.36 50.42
CA GLN A 41 43.57 -31.21 49.81
C GLN A 41 43.31 -30.13 50.87
N GLY A 42 43.62 -28.87 50.55
CA GLY A 42 43.30 -27.73 51.42
C GLY A 42 41.79 -27.53 51.52
N GLU A 43 41.33 -27.02 52.67
CA GLU A 43 39.91 -26.73 52.89
C GLU A 43 39.42 -25.70 51.86
N GLN A 44 38.31 -26.03 51.19
CA GLN A 44 37.63 -25.14 50.25
C GLN A 44 36.97 -24.01 51.04
N GLY A 45 37.26 -22.76 50.68
CA GLY A 45 36.59 -21.61 51.29
C GLY A 45 35.09 -21.60 51.00
N ASP A 46 34.31 -21.09 51.94
CA ASP A 46 32.85 -20.97 51.79
C ASP A 46 32.48 -20.18 50.52
N ALA A 47 31.46 -20.65 49.81
CA ALA A 47 30.92 -19.91 48.67
C ALA A 47 30.33 -18.58 49.15
N GLY A 48 30.62 -17.50 48.41
CA GLY A 48 29.93 -16.24 48.61
C GLY A 48 28.43 -16.42 48.37
N SER A 49 27.60 -15.74 49.16
CA SER A 49 26.17 -15.67 48.89
C SER A 49 25.91 -14.97 47.56
N ASP A 50 25.03 -15.53 46.74
CA ASP A 50 24.56 -14.90 45.51
C ASP A 50 24.00 -13.49 45.80
N GLY A 51 24.13 -12.60 44.82
CA GLY A 51 23.46 -11.30 44.88
C GLY A 51 21.95 -11.49 44.89
N ALA A 52 21.21 -10.51 45.42
CA ALA A 52 19.77 -10.49 45.19
C ALA A 52 19.52 -10.27 43.70
N ASP A 53 18.70 -11.14 43.10
CA ASP A 53 18.21 -10.93 41.73
C ASP A 53 17.56 -9.54 41.62
N GLY A 54 17.78 -8.88 40.49
CA GLY A 54 17.03 -7.67 40.17
C GLY A 54 15.54 -8.01 40.03
N SER A 55 14.67 -7.02 40.27
CA SER A 55 13.30 -7.12 39.77
C SER A 55 13.37 -7.31 38.25
N ASN A 56 12.65 -8.28 37.71
CA ASN A 56 12.27 -8.21 36.29
C ASN A 56 11.60 -6.85 36.07
N GLY A 57 11.80 -6.25 34.89
CA GLY A 57 10.91 -5.19 34.44
C GLY A 57 9.47 -5.72 34.44
N ALA A 58 8.50 -4.83 34.61
CA ALA A 58 7.21 -5.12 34.00
C ALA A 58 7.46 -5.07 32.50
N ASP A 59 7.10 -6.12 31.78
CA ASP A 59 6.99 -6.04 30.33
C ASP A 59 5.99 -4.92 30.05
N ALA A 60 6.46 -3.82 29.45
CA ALA A 60 5.55 -2.81 28.95
C ALA A 60 4.72 -3.48 27.87
N SER A 61 3.40 -3.41 28.00
CA SER A 61 2.44 -3.78 26.97
C SER A 61 2.87 -3.15 25.66
N LEU A 62 3.36 -3.97 24.72
CA LEU A 62 3.82 -3.47 23.42
C LEU A 62 2.65 -3.00 22.56
N GLY A 63 1.45 -3.53 22.83
CA GLY A 63 0.31 -3.42 21.92
C GLY A 63 -0.77 -2.43 22.32
N VAL A 64 -1.49 -2.00 21.29
CA VAL A 64 -2.79 -1.34 21.38
C VAL A 64 -3.89 -2.33 20.98
N SER A 65 -5.14 -2.06 21.37
CA SER A 65 -6.33 -2.71 20.80
C SER A 65 -7.19 -1.69 20.08
N LEU A 66 -7.86 -2.10 19.00
CA LEU A 66 -8.74 -1.24 18.21
C LEU A 66 -10.20 -1.70 18.33
N ASP A 67 -11.10 -0.79 18.69
CA ASP A 67 -12.53 -1.02 18.89
C ASP A 67 -13.36 -0.04 18.04
N VAL A 68 -14.28 -0.50 17.20
CA VAL A 68 -15.17 0.40 16.44
C VAL A 68 -16.13 1.14 17.40
N VAL A 69 -16.08 2.47 17.42
CA VAL A 69 -16.94 3.34 18.26
C VAL A 69 -17.86 4.26 17.45
N GLY A 70 -17.53 4.50 16.18
CA GLY A 70 -18.32 5.33 15.26
C GLY A 70 -18.34 4.74 13.86
N ARG A 71 -19.46 4.90 13.14
CA ARG A 71 -19.56 4.56 11.71
C ARG A 71 -20.58 5.43 11.00
N ALA A 72 -20.20 5.92 9.82
CA ALA A 72 -21.04 6.61 8.85
C ALA A 72 -21.16 5.80 7.56
N PHE A 73 -22.18 6.10 6.76
CA PHE A 73 -22.40 5.50 5.43
C PHE A 73 -22.80 6.61 4.46
N LEU A 74 -22.11 6.66 3.31
CA LEU A 74 -22.15 7.74 2.34
C LEU A 74 -22.85 7.31 1.03
N GLY A 75 -22.91 6.01 0.75
CA GLY A 75 -23.36 5.40 -0.52
C GLY A 75 -22.29 4.43 -1.04
N ASN A 76 -22.66 3.26 -1.57
CA ASN A 76 -21.69 2.26 -2.04
C ASN A 76 -20.94 2.72 -3.31
N LEU A 77 -19.69 2.29 -3.46
CA LEU A 77 -18.78 2.54 -4.59
C LEU A 77 -18.41 4.02 -4.77
N THR A 78 -17.15 4.35 -5.06
CA THR A 78 -16.68 5.74 -5.31
C THR A 78 -17.01 6.71 -4.18
N ALA A 79 -16.97 6.27 -2.92
CA ALA A 79 -17.33 7.11 -1.77
C ALA A 79 -16.65 6.71 -0.47
N ALA A 80 -16.12 7.70 0.26
CA ALA A 80 -15.26 7.52 1.42
C ALA A 80 -13.83 7.04 1.11
N GLU A 81 -13.38 7.16 -0.13
CA GLU A 81 -11.99 7.01 -0.60
C GLU A 81 -11.01 7.83 0.27
N ILE A 82 -11.00 9.18 0.17
CA ILE A 82 -10.15 10.04 1.01
C ILE A 82 -10.91 10.63 2.20
N VAL A 83 -10.42 10.40 3.43
CA VAL A 83 -10.92 10.99 4.68
C VAL A 83 -9.96 12.00 5.31
N GLN A 84 -10.49 13.01 5.99
CA GLN A 84 -9.73 14.05 6.69
C GLN A 84 -10.38 14.43 8.03
N TYR A 85 -9.58 14.91 8.99
CA TYR A 85 -10.08 15.33 10.31
C TYR A 85 -9.79 16.79 10.63
N HIS A 86 -10.84 17.56 10.90
CA HIS A 86 -10.71 18.91 11.44
C HIS A 86 -10.84 18.89 12.96
N ALA A 87 -9.68 18.95 13.64
CA ALA A 87 -9.59 18.85 15.10
C ALA A 87 -10.38 19.94 15.86
N ALA A 88 -10.36 21.19 15.39
CA ALA A 88 -10.98 22.31 16.12
C ALA A 88 -12.52 22.22 16.22
N THR A 89 -13.18 21.56 15.26
CA THR A 89 -14.63 21.27 15.30
C THR A 89 -14.95 19.77 15.40
N GLN A 90 -13.94 18.93 15.61
CA GLN A 90 -14.06 17.47 15.74
C GLN A 90 -14.94 16.87 14.63
N THR A 91 -14.65 17.26 13.39
CA THR A 91 -15.45 16.94 12.20
C THR A 91 -14.61 16.11 11.25
N ILE A 92 -15.17 14.98 10.81
CA ILE A 92 -14.58 14.15 9.75
C ILE A 92 -15.16 14.64 8.41
N TYR A 93 -14.29 14.83 7.43
CA TYR A 93 -14.64 15.09 6.05
C TYR A 93 -14.25 13.87 5.21
N ALA A 94 -15.00 13.58 4.15
CA ALA A 94 -14.71 12.45 3.26
C ALA A 94 -15.18 12.72 1.84
N THR A 95 -14.51 12.16 0.83
CA THR A 95 -14.91 12.28 -0.57
C THR A 95 -16.15 11.44 -0.90
N ASN A 96 -16.83 11.78 -1.99
CA ASN A 96 -17.94 11.03 -2.55
C ASN A 96 -18.05 11.35 -4.05
N GLY A 97 -17.40 10.52 -4.86
CA GLY A 97 -17.39 10.56 -6.33
C GLY A 97 -18.78 10.39 -6.95
N ASP A 98 -19.57 9.39 -6.53
CA ASP A 98 -20.94 9.13 -7.05
C ASP A 98 -21.82 10.39 -7.07
N THR A 99 -21.78 11.18 -6.00
CA THR A 99 -22.56 12.44 -5.91
C THR A 99 -21.76 13.70 -6.21
N ASN A 100 -20.45 13.58 -6.41
CA ASN A 100 -19.47 14.67 -6.49
C ASN A 100 -19.64 15.69 -5.34
N THR A 101 -19.60 15.18 -4.10
CA THR A 101 -19.73 16.00 -2.89
C THR A 101 -18.70 15.63 -1.82
N ILE A 102 -18.49 16.53 -0.85
CA ILE A 102 -17.71 16.25 0.35
C ILE A 102 -18.69 15.95 1.48
N ALA A 103 -18.63 14.73 2.02
CA ALA A 103 -19.34 14.35 3.22
C ALA A 103 -18.77 15.06 4.45
N VAL A 104 -19.67 15.45 5.36
CA VAL A 104 -19.39 16.18 6.60
C VAL A 104 -20.04 15.41 7.74
N ILE A 105 -19.21 14.86 8.62
CA ILE A 105 -19.59 13.93 9.67
C ILE A 105 -19.13 14.51 11.00
N VAL A 106 -20.07 15.01 11.80
CA VAL A 106 -19.75 15.60 13.11
C VAL A 106 -19.47 14.48 14.11
N ALA A 107 -18.26 14.50 14.68
CA ALA A 107 -17.74 13.52 15.63
C ALA A 107 -17.39 14.18 16.99
N ASP A 108 -18.07 15.27 17.36
CA ASP A 108 -17.87 16.05 18.61
C ASP A 108 -18.45 15.38 19.87
N SER A 109 -19.08 14.22 19.72
CA SER A 109 -19.72 13.48 20.82
C SER A 109 -19.58 11.95 20.69
N LEU A 110 -18.43 11.46 20.23
CA LEU A 110 -18.15 10.01 20.16
C LEU A 110 -18.26 9.34 21.54
N SER A 111 -18.69 8.07 21.51
CA SER A 111 -18.70 7.20 22.69
C SER A 111 -17.33 6.58 22.93
N ASN A 112 -17.13 6.06 24.16
CA ASN A 112 -16.05 5.11 24.47
C ASN A 112 -16.54 3.65 24.52
N ASP A 113 -17.85 3.43 24.35
CA ASP A 113 -18.44 2.09 24.26
C ASP A 113 -18.32 1.56 22.83
N THR A 114 -17.71 0.38 22.64
CA THR A 114 -17.65 -0.35 21.36
C THR A 114 -19.06 -0.54 20.78
N MET A 115 -19.21 -0.34 19.47
CA MET A 115 -20.45 -0.57 18.74
C MET A 115 -20.87 -2.05 18.85
N ALA A 116 -22.16 -2.29 19.12
CA ALA A 116 -22.69 -3.64 19.28
C ALA A 116 -22.93 -4.39 17.96
N ASP A 117 -22.94 -3.66 16.84
CA ASP A 117 -23.14 -4.15 15.47
C ASP A 117 -22.42 -3.20 14.48
N PRO A 118 -21.08 -3.23 14.43
CA PRO A 118 -20.28 -2.33 13.58
C PRO A 118 -20.37 -2.66 12.08
N LEU A 119 -20.85 -3.86 11.72
CA LEU A 119 -21.09 -4.27 10.33
C LEU A 119 -22.43 -3.73 9.82
N GLY A 120 -23.50 -3.90 10.61
CA GLY A 120 -24.88 -3.66 10.19
C GLY A 120 -25.47 -2.29 10.53
N THR A 121 -24.78 -1.46 11.32
CA THR A 121 -25.33 -0.18 11.81
C THR A 121 -24.39 1.00 11.66
N THR A 122 -24.98 2.19 11.58
CA THR A 122 -24.31 3.49 11.66
C THR A 122 -24.84 4.29 12.84
N ASN A 123 -23.99 5.11 13.44
CA ASN A 123 -24.33 5.99 14.56
C ASN A 123 -23.92 7.45 14.31
N LEU A 124 -23.15 7.73 13.26
CA LEU A 124 -22.77 9.06 12.82
C LEU A 124 -23.69 9.54 11.68
N ALA A 125 -23.99 10.83 11.68
CA ALA A 125 -24.87 11.45 10.68
C ALA A 125 -24.05 12.18 9.62
N VAL A 126 -24.45 12.03 8.35
CA VAL A 126 -23.80 12.67 7.21
C VAL A 126 -24.61 13.87 6.72
N THR A 127 -23.91 14.95 6.37
CA THR A 127 -24.41 16.07 5.54
C THR A 127 -23.36 16.39 4.48
N ASN A 128 -23.72 17.03 3.36
CA ASN A 128 -22.79 17.15 2.22
C ASN A 128 -22.55 18.61 1.83
N ILE A 129 -21.33 18.91 1.39
CA ILE A 129 -20.95 20.14 0.67
C ILE A 129 -20.98 19.82 -0.82
N SER A 130 -21.79 20.54 -1.60
CA SER A 130 -21.79 20.40 -3.06
C SER A 130 -20.64 21.19 -3.69
N LEU A 131 -19.94 20.56 -4.63
CA LEU A 131 -18.93 21.21 -5.45
C LEU A 131 -19.58 21.98 -6.63
N PRO A 132 -18.90 22.99 -7.21
CA PRO A 132 -19.29 23.57 -8.49
C PRO A 132 -19.16 22.54 -9.62
N ALA A 133 -19.95 22.68 -10.69
CA ALA A 133 -19.85 21.82 -11.88
C ALA A 133 -18.84 22.35 -12.93
N ASP A 134 -18.45 23.62 -12.82
CA ASP A 134 -17.47 24.27 -13.69
C ASP A 134 -16.70 25.36 -12.94
N VAL A 135 -15.44 25.58 -13.33
CA VAL A 135 -14.58 26.70 -12.92
C VAL A 135 -14.19 27.46 -14.19
N ASP A 136 -14.53 28.76 -14.24
CA ASP A 136 -14.32 29.64 -15.39
C ASP A 136 -14.75 29.09 -16.78
N GLY A 137 -15.70 28.14 -16.78
CA GLY A 137 -16.22 27.47 -17.97
C GLY A 137 -15.50 26.19 -18.39
N VAL A 138 -14.50 25.72 -17.62
CA VAL A 138 -13.98 24.35 -17.68
C VAL A 138 -14.87 23.48 -16.82
N ALA A 139 -15.44 22.42 -17.39
CA ALA A 139 -16.25 21.46 -16.65
C ALA A 139 -15.34 20.58 -15.78
N LEU A 140 -15.76 20.34 -14.53
CA LEU A 140 -15.03 19.51 -13.58
C LEU A 140 -15.45 18.03 -13.68
N GLY A 141 -14.51 17.14 -13.34
CA GLY A 141 -14.76 15.72 -13.08
C GLY A 141 -15.31 15.48 -11.68
N GLY A 142 -15.19 14.24 -11.18
CA GLY A 142 -15.36 13.94 -9.75
C GLY A 142 -14.16 14.46 -8.95
N LEU A 143 -14.34 14.84 -7.69
CA LEU A 143 -13.20 15.06 -6.80
C LEU A 143 -12.43 13.75 -6.56
N THR A 144 -11.12 13.87 -6.43
CA THR A 144 -10.15 12.81 -6.10
C THR A 144 -9.78 12.91 -4.62
N SER A 145 -9.12 14.00 -4.23
CA SER A 145 -8.58 14.15 -2.87
C SER A 145 -9.03 15.41 -2.12
N ILE A 146 -8.92 15.35 -0.79
CA ILE A 146 -9.16 16.47 0.13
C ILE A 146 -8.07 16.54 1.20
N ALA A 147 -7.73 17.77 1.61
CA ALA A 147 -6.85 18.04 2.74
C ALA A 147 -7.37 19.18 3.62
N VAL A 148 -7.05 19.16 4.91
CA VAL A 148 -7.48 20.17 5.89
C VAL A 148 -6.28 20.72 6.65
N SER A 149 -6.21 22.05 6.80
CA SER A 149 -5.21 22.70 7.66
C SER A 149 -5.77 24.00 8.26
N GLY A 150 -5.95 24.02 9.58
CA GLY A 150 -6.66 25.09 10.27
C GLY A 150 -8.06 25.31 9.69
N ASP A 151 -8.45 26.57 9.50
CA ASP A 151 -9.76 26.96 8.95
C ASP A 151 -9.92 26.69 7.43
N LEU A 152 -8.92 26.09 6.77
CA LEU A 152 -8.91 25.80 5.34
C LEU A 152 -9.13 24.32 5.02
N MET A 153 -9.78 24.08 3.89
CA MET A 153 -9.80 22.81 3.17
C MET A 153 -9.38 23.04 1.72
N ALA A 154 -8.50 22.19 1.21
CA ALA A 154 -8.16 22.08 -0.20
C ALA A 154 -8.84 20.83 -0.77
N VAL A 155 -9.32 20.91 -2.01
CA VAL A 155 -10.05 19.83 -2.71
C VAL A 155 -9.47 19.72 -4.10
N ALA A 156 -8.84 18.59 -4.44
CA ALA A 156 -8.37 18.30 -5.79
C ALA A 156 -9.56 17.87 -6.66
N VAL A 157 -9.68 18.46 -7.84
CA VAL A 157 -10.73 18.11 -8.80
C VAL A 157 -10.17 18.20 -10.23
N PRO A 158 -10.08 17.08 -10.97
CA PRO A 158 -9.73 17.05 -12.38
C PRO A 158 -10.71 17.82 -13.27
N ALA A 159 -10.25 18.18 -14.47
CA ALA A 159 -11.16 18.55 -15.54
C ALA A 159 -11.97 17.31 -16.00
N ALA A 160 -13.15 17.52 -16.58
CA ALA A 160 -13.99 16.45 -17.12
C ALA A 160 -13.34 15.69 -18.30
N THR A 161 -12.23 16.20 -18.84
CA THR A 161 -11.27 15.48 -19.68
C THR A 161 -10.02 15.30 -18.83
N LYS A 162 -9.66 14.07 -18.41
CA LYS A 162 -8.57 13.86 -17.43
C LYS A 162 -7.20 14.43 -17.87
N THR A 163 -6.96 14.47 -19.18
CA THR A 163 -5.74 15.02 -19.80
C THR A 163 -5.69 16.55 -19.92
N ASP A 164 -6.77 17.26 -19.58
CA ASP A 164 -6.76 18.73 -19.42
C ASP A 164 -6.43 19.10 -17.96
N ASN A 165 -5.83 20.28 -17.73
CA ASN A 165 -5.53 20.81 -16.40
C ASN A 165 -6.75 20.82 -15.46
N GLY A 166 -6.59 20.29 -14.25
CA GLY A 166 -7.57 20.36 -13.17
C GLY A 166 -7.40 21.58 -12.24
N TYR A 167 -8.07 21.52 -11.10
CA TYR A 167 -8.14 22.62 -10.13
C TYR A 167 -8.03 22.14 -8.69
N VAL A 168 -7.47 22.99 -7.83
CA VAL A 168 -7.71 22.93 -6.38
C VAL A 168 -8.76 23.95 -5.99
N LEU A 169 -9.83 23.49 -5.35
CA LEU A 169 -10.89 24.34 -4.80
C LEU A 169 -10.61 24.56 -3.30
N PHE A 170 -10.50 25.82 -2.90
CA PHE A 170 -10.23 26.20 -1.51
C PHE A 170 -11.54 26.58 -0.80
N TYR A 171 -11.80 25.97 0.35
CA TYR A 171 -12.91 26.30 1.24
C TYR A 171 -12.38 26.87 2.56
N ASN A 172 -13.07 27.86 3.14
CA ASN A 172 -12.79 28.37 4.48
C ASN A 172 -14.03 28.40 5.38
N GLY A 173 -13.86 28.64 6.69
CA GLY A 173 -14.96 28.64 7.66
C GLY A 173 -15.25 27.26 8.28
N LEU A 174 -14.27 26.37 8.25
CA LEU A 174 -14.29 25.09 8.97
C LEU A 174 -14.42 25.30 10.49
N ASP A 175 -13.72 26.28 11.07
CA ASP A 175 -13.82 26.68 12.49
C ASP A 175 -15.24 27.13 12.89
N ALA A 176 -16.02 27.61 11.91
CA ALA A 176 -17.40 28.02 12.09
C ALA A 176 -18.41 26.89 11.79
N SER A 177 -17.94 25.70 11.43
CA SER A 177 -18.72 24.58 10.88
C SER A 177 -19.61 25.01 9.71
N ALA A 178 -19.12 25.94 8.90
CA ALA A 178 -19.83 26.56 7.79
C ALA A 178 -18.90 26.79 6.59
N PRO A 179 -18.27 25.72 6.05
CA PRO A 179 -17.34 25.82 4.93
C PRO A 179 -17.99 26.48 3.71
N VAL A 180 -17.30 27.46 3.14
CA VAL A 180 -17.69 28.17 1.92
C VAL A 180 -16.51 28.23 0.95
N LEU A 181 -16.77 28.11 -0.35
CA LEU A 181 -15.75 28.26 -1.38
C LEU A 181 -15.15 29.67 -1.29
N LEU A 182 -13.84 29.71 -1.08
CA LEU A 182 -13.01 30.90 -0.96
C LEU A 182 -12.41 31.27 -2.33
N ASP A 183 -11.73 30.31 -2.96
CA ASP A 183 -10.96 30.52 -4.19
C ASP A 183 -10.75 29.22 -4.98
N THR A 184 -10.20 29.30 -6.20
CA THR A 184 -9.88 28.16 -7.07
C THR A 184 -8.58 28.39 -7.83
N VAL A 185 -7.65 27.44 -7.78
CA VAL A 185 -6.33 27.54 -8.43
C VAL A 185 -6.18 26.43 -9.47
N GLU A 186 -5.80 26.79 -10.71
CA GLU A 186 -5.49 25.83 -11.79
C GLU A 186 -4.17 25.10 -11.48
N VAL A 187 -4.15 23.78 -11.71
CA VAL A 187 -3.00 22.87 -11.46
C VAL A 187 -2.74 21.98 -12.68
N GLY A 188 -2.03 20.86 -12.53
CA GLY A 188 -1.69 19.95 -13.64
C GLY A 188 -2.89 19.14 -14.15
N ALA A 189 -2.67 18.30 -15.16
CA ALA A 189 -3.66 17.32 -15.62
C ALA A 189 -3.82 16.22 -14.56
N LEU A 190 -5.06 15.78 -14.35
CA LEU A 190 -5.45 14.82 -13.30
C LEU A 190 -4.77 15.10 -11.94
N PRO A 191 -5.15 16.19 -11.23
CA PRO A 191 -4.75 16.40 -9.86
C PRO A 191 -5.43 15.35 -8.99
N ASP A 192 -4.63 14.40 -8.51
CA ASP A 192 -5.11 13.31 -7.69
C ASP A 192 -5.02 13.70 -6.21
N MET A 193 -3.89 13.42 -5.56
CA MET A 193 -3.68 13.73 -4.16
C MET A 193 -3.42 15.22 -3.89
N VAL A 194 -4.02 15.75 -2.82
CA VAL A 194 -3.69 17.08 -2.28
C VAL A 194 -3.31 16.98 -0.80
N THR A 195 -2.31 17.75 -0.36
CA THR A 195 -1.90 17.83 1.05
C THR A 195 -1.34 19.21 1.42
N PHE A 196 -1.27 19.50 2.72
CA PHE A 196 -0.60 20.70 3.24
C PHE A 196 0.78 20.34 3.81
N THR A 197 1.75 21.27 3.75
CA THR A 197 2.96 21.14 4.58
C THR A 197 2.57 21.19 6.07
N PRO A 198 3.35 20.56 6.98
CA PRO A 198 3.03 20.51 8.41
C PRO A 198 2.82 21.87 9.11
N ASP A 199 3.38 22.96 8.57
CA ASP A 199 3.16 24.34 9.06
C ASP A 199 1.94 25.04 8.45
N GLY A 200 1.24 24.41 7.50
CA GLY A 200 0.15 24.99 6.71
C GLY A 200 0.58 26.06 5.72
N GLY A 201 1.90 26.23 5.49
CA GLY A 201 2.47 27.30 4.66
C GLY A 201 2.41 27.03 3.16
N LYS A 202 2.27 25.78 2.73
CA LYS A 202 2.06 25.38 1.33
C LYS A 202 1.01 24.29 1.21
N VAL A 203 0.39 24.22 0.04
CA VAL A 203 -0.36 23.07 -0.48
C VAL A 203 0.44 22.45 -1.61
N LEU A 204 0.51 21.13 -1.59
CA LEU A 204 1.17 20.28 -2.57
C LEU A 204 0.09 19.42 -3.23
N VAL A 205 0.15 19.30 -4.55
CA VAL A 205 -0.83 18.54 -5.34
C VAL A 205 -0.06 17.64 -6.28
N ALA A 206 -0.25 16.33 -6.16
CA ALA A 206 0.19 15.39 -7.17
C ALA A 206 -0.74 15.52 -8.38
N ASN A 207 -0.17 15.51 -9.58
CA ASN A 207 -0.94 15.58 -10.81
C ASN A 207 -0.36 14.47 -11.68
N GLU A 208 -1.00 13.30 -11.65
CA GLU A 208 -0.55 12.07 -12.31
C GLU A 208 -0.15 12.36 -13.75
N GLY A 209 -1.03 13.06 -14.46
CA GLY A 209 -0.85 13.34 -15.87
C GLY A 209 -1.11 12.14 -16.77
N GLU A 210 -1.91 11.16 -16.34
CA GLU A 210 -2.26 9.97 -17.10
C GLU A 210 -2.65 10.27 -18.57
N PRO A 211 -2.30 9.38 -19.52
CA PRO A 211 -2.74 9.46 -20.89
C PRO A 211 -4.25 9.25 -21.08
N SER A 212 -4.75 9.67 -22.25
CA SER A 212 -6.05 9.22 -22.76
C SER A 212 -6.06 7.71 -22.94
N GLY A 213 -7.23 7.08 -22.85
CA GLY A 213 -7.39 5.63 -23.01
C GLY A 213 -6.84 5.02 -24.32
N ASP A 214 -6.52 5.84 -25.33
CA ASP A 214 -5.88 5.44 -26.58
C ASP A 214 -4.39 5.87 -26.70
N TYR A 215 -3.79 6.37 -25.62
CA TYR A 215 -2.45 6.98 -25.53
C TYR A 215 -2.19 8.15 -26.50
N THR A 216 -3.20 8.66 -27.21
CA THR A 216 -2.99 9.70 -28.24
C THR A 216 -2.80 11.11 -27.67
N VAL A 217 -3.19 11.32 -26.41
CA VAL A 217 -2.89 12.52 -25.62
C VAL A 217 -2.29 12.03 -24.31
N ASP A 218 -1.04 12.40 -24.07
CA ASP A 218 -0.19 11.87 -23.00
C ASP A 218 0.45 13.09 -22.30
N PRO A 219 -0.17 13.63 -21.23
CA PRO A 219 0.36 14.75 -20.46
C PRO A 219 1.71 14.46 -19.80
N VAL A 220 2.30 15.47 -19.15
CA VAL A 220 3.49 15.29 -18.30
C VAL A 220 3.03 15.35 -16.85
N GLY A 221 3.31 14.29 -16.10
CA GLY A 221 3.07 14.26 -14.65
C GLY A 221 3.85 15.36 -13.92
N SER A 222 3.28 15.88 -12.85
CA SER A 222 3.85 17.04 -12.15
C SER A 222 3.37 17.18 -10.70
N VAL A 223 4.09 17.98 -9.92
CA VAL A 223 3.65 18.43 -8.60
C VAL A 223 3.40 19.92 -8.61
N SER A 224 2.20 20.33 -8.20
CA SER A 224 1.79 21.73 -8.14
C SER A 224 1.91 22.27 -6.72
N VAL A 225 2.69 23.34 -6.54
CA VAL A 225 2.98 23.96 -5.24
C VAL A 225 2.27 25.31 -5.13
N ILE A 226 1.34 25.43 -4.20
CA ILE A 226 0.55 26.64 -3.92
C ILE A 226 0.95 27.16 -2.54
N ASN A 227 1.46 28.39 -2.43
CA ASN A 227 1.78 28.96 -1.11
C ASN A 227 0.51 29.47 -0.43
N ILE A 228 0.43 29.33 0.90
CA ILE A 228 -0.59 29.99 1.72
C ILE A 228 -0.03 31.32 2.22
N LEU A 229 -0.74 32.40 1.89
CA LEU A 229 -0.37 33.76 2.26
C LEU A 229 -0.55 34.02 3.75
N ALA A 230 0.15 35.04 4.28
CA ALA A 230 0.11 35.41 5.69
C ALA A 230 -1.26 35.92 6.21
N ASN A 231 -2.28 36.04 5.34
CA ASN A 231 -3.68 36.29 5.68
C ASN A 231 -4.55 35.02 5.73
N GLY A 232 -4.01 33.85 5.40
CA GLY A 232 -4.73 32.58 5.35
C GLY A 232 -5.51 32.35 4.05
N GLU A 233 -5.13 33.03 2.96
CA GLU A 233 -5.67 32.79 1.60
C GLU A 233 -4.58 32.09 0.75
N PRO A 234 -4.94 31.24 -0.22
CA PRO A 234 -3.96 30.70 -1.18
C PRO A 234 -3.38 31.80 -2.08
N GLU A 235 -2.21 31.55 -2.68
CA GLU A 235 -1.77 32.29 -3.87
C GLU A 235 -2.63 31.88 -5.09
N GLU A 236 -2.96 32.86 -5.95
CA GLU A 236 -3.89 32.66 -7.08
C GLU A 236 -3.30 31.85 -8.26
N THR A 237 -2.08 31.34 -8.13
CA THR A 237 -1.40 30.51 -9.13
C THR A 237 -0.48 29.49 -8.46
N ALA A 238 -0.56 28.23 -8.88
CA ALA A 238 0.43 27.21 -8.51
C ALA A 238 1.79 27.45 -9.20
N THR A 239 2.85 26.92 -8.58
CA THR A 239 4.15 26.70 -9.23
C THR A 239 4.27 25.22 -9.57
N THR A 240 4.30 24.88 -10.86
CA THR A 240 4.44 23.50 -11.34
C THR A 240 5.91 23.06 -11.29
N VAL A 241 6.15 21.91 -10.67
CA VAL A 241 7.40 21.16 -10.66
C VAL A 241 7.19 19.93 -11.54
N GLY A 242 8.01 19.74 -12.57
CA GLY A 242 7.85 18.66 -13.55
C GLY A 242 9.15 17.90 -13.83
N PHE A 243 9.05 16.76 -14.52
CA PHE A 243 10.15 15.80 -14.62
C PHE A 243 10.94 15.86 -15.94
N ASP A 244 10.79 16.92 -16.76
CA ASP A 244 11.45 17.09 -18.06
C ASP A 244 12.97 16.84 -18.05
N SER A 245 13.65 17.14 -16.93
CA SER A 245 15.08 16.94 -16.74
C SER A 245 15.53 15.47 -16.70
N PHE A 246 14.60 14.53 -16.50
CA PHE A 246 14.86 13.10 -16.38
C PHE A 246 14.65 12.32 -17.70
N ASN A 247 14.28 13.01 -18.78
CA ASN A 247 14.05 12.40 -20.10
C ASN A 247 15.26 11.66 -20.68
N ASP A 248 16.49 12.02 -20.30
CA ASP A 248 17.72 11.31 -20.68
C ASP A 248 18.14 10.22 -19.65
N SER A 249 17.39 10.04 -18.56
CA SER A 249 17.78 9.23 -17.37
C SER A 249 17.17 7.82 -17.30
N LYS A 250 16.31 7.40 -18.24
CA LYS A 250 15.58 6.10 -18.21
C LYS A 250 16.49 4.91 -17.85
N ALA A 251 17.66 4.82 -18.46
CA ALA A 251 18.60 3.70 -18.22
C ALA A 251 19.30 3.74 -16.85
N GLU A 252 19.43 4.91 -16.22
CA GLU A 252 19.99 5.06 -14.87
C GLU A 252 18.95 4.75 -13.80
N LEU A 253 17.70 5.16 -14.02
CA LEU A 253 16.56 4.87 -13.14
C LEU A 253 16.12 3.40 -13.21
N ALA A 254 16.05 2.81 -14.40
CA ALA A 254 15.76 1.38 -14.57
C ALA A 254 16.84 0.50 -13.91
N ALA A 255 18.10 0.93 -13.90
CA ALA A 255 19.18 0.24 -13.19
C ALA A 255 19.07 0.33 -11.65
N GLN A 256 18.18 1.17 -11.12
CA GLN A 256 17.78 1.23 -9.72
C GLN A 256 16.49 0.43 -9.44
N GLY A 257 15.92 -0.25 -10.45
CA GLY A 257 14.68 -1.02 -10.33
C GLY A 257 13.40 -0.24 -10.61
N MET A 258 13.47 0.98 -11.17
CA MET A 258 12.25 1.64 -11.66
C MET A 258 11.69 0.92 -12.89
N LEU A 259 10.36 0.85 -12.94
CA LEU A 259 9.58 0.39 -14.07
C LEU A 259 9.22 1.57 -14.97
N PHE A 260 8.98 1.28 -16.25
CA PHE A 260 8.59 2.28 -17.24
C PHE A 260 7.57 1.70 -18.24
N PRO A 261 6.36 1.35 -17.77
CA PRO A 261 5.37 0.60 -18.53
C PRO A 261 4.62 1.55 -19.47
N ASN A 262 4.92 1.53 -20.78
CA ASN A 262 4.16 2.30 -21.75
C ASN A 262 4.22 1.69 -23.18
N PRO A 263 3.25 1.99 -24.07
CA PRO A 263 3.17 1.42 -25.42
C PRO A 263 4.05 2.13 -26.46
N SER A 264 5.15 2.78 -26.08
CA SER A 264 6.06 3.49 -27.01
C SER A 264 6.48 2.64 -28.22
N GLY A 265 6.43 3.26 -29.40
CA GLY A 265 6.71 2.60 -30.68
C GLY A 265 5.49 1.89 -31.30
N ARG A 266 4.38 1.70 -30.57
CA ARG A 266 3.11 1.25 -31.17
C ARG A 266 2.40 2.39 -31.88
N THR A 267 1.47 2.03 -32.77
CA THR A 267 0.60 3.01 -33.45
C THR A 267 -0.84 2.74 -33.07
N ILE A 268 -1.44 3.66 -32.31
CA ILE A 268 -2.82 3.55 -31.80
C ILE A 268 -3.63 4.72 -32.38
N LYS A 269 -4.84 4.46 -32.88
CA LYS A 269 -5.71 5.39 -33.65
C LYS A 269 -4.99 6.11 -34.82
N GLY A 270 -3.89 5.54 -35.32
CA GLY A 270 -3.04 6.13 -36.36
C GLY A 270 -2.00 7.15 -35.87
N VAL A 271 -1.84 7.31 -34.56
CA VAL A 271 -0.77 8.10 -33.90
C VAL A 271 0.34 7.14 -33.46
N LEU A 272 1.59 7.46 -33.76
CA LEU A 272 2.75 6.74 -33.22
C LEU A 272 2.97 7.23 -31.78
N ILE A 273 2.93 6.32 -30.81
CA ILE A 273 3.21 6.63 -29.41
C ILE A 273 4.73 6.74 -29.22
N ASP A 274 5.17 7.78 -28.50
CA ASP A 274 6.58 8.13 -28.24
C ASP A 274 6.62 8.84 -26.88
N THR A 275 6.41 8.05 -25.82
CA THR A 275 6.28 8.51 -24.42
C THR A 275 7.66 8.76 -23.83
N SER A 276 7.89 9.99 -23.40
CA SER A 276 9.11 10.41 -22.70
C SER A 276 9.05 10.04 -21.21
N VAL A 277 10.20 9.99 -20.51
CA VAL A 277 10.23 9.67 -19.07
C VAL A 277 9.31 10.60 -18.29
N ALA A 278 9.25 11.89 -18.62
CA ALA A 278 8.42 12.84 -17.90
C ALA A 278 6.89 12.64 -18.08
N GLN A 279 6.49 11.89 -19.11
CA GLN A 279 5.09 11.47 -19.32
C GLN A 279 4.85 10.09 -18.68
N ASP A 280 5.85 9.22 -18.75
CA ASP A 280 5.89 7.88 -18.13
C ASP A 280 5.89 7.93 -16.59
N LEU A 281 6.16 9.09 -15.98
CA LEU A 281 6.20 9.31 -14.54
C LEU A 281 4.90 9.94 -14.05
N GLU A 282 4.07 9.15 -13.36
CA GLU A 282 2.76 9.52 -12.82
C GLU A 282 2.87 9.72 -11.29
N PRO A 283 2.78 10.97 -10.77
CA PRO A 283 2.80 11.22 -9.34
C PRO A 283 1.40 11.10 -8.73
N GLU A 284 1.30 10.30 -7.68
CA GLU A 284 0.06 9.91 -7.03
C GLU A 284 0.01 10.45 -5.59
N TYR A 285 0.71 9.85 -4.62
CA TYR A 285 0.60 10.22 -3.21
C TYR A 285 1.74 11.12 -2.69
N ILE A 286 1.46 12.03 -1.74
CA ILE A 286 2.48 12.95 -1.17
C ILE A 286 2.53 12.90 0.36
N THR A 287 3.73 12.73 0.92
CA THR A 287 4.03 13.07 2.31
C THR A 287 5.11 14.16 2.38
N SER A 288 5.08 15.03 3.40
CA SER A 288 6.02 16.17 3.44
C SER A 288 6.45 16.58 4.85
N THR A 289 7.68 17.09 4.92
CA THR A 289 8.10 18.01 5.98
C THR A 289 7.88 19.45 5.51
N ASN A 290 8.32 20.45 6.27
CA ASN A 290 8.28 21.84 5.76
C ASN A 290 9.38 22.12 4.73
N ASP A 291 10.40 21.27 4.68
CA ASP A 291 11.63 21.45 3.89
C ASP A 291 11.66 20.53 2.66
N ASN A 292 11.06 19.33 2.71
CA ASN A 292 11.00 18.39 1.59
C ASN A 292 9.60 17.79 1.42
N ALA A 293 9.21 17.51 0.17
CA ALA A 293 8.13 16.60 -0.15
C ALA A 293 8.69 15.29 -0.72
N PHE A 294 8.06 14.17 -0.35
CA PHE A 294 8.28 12.85 -0.92
C PHE A 294 6.99 12.49 -1.66
N VAL A 295 7.12 11.89 -2.84
CA VAL A 295 6.02 11.68 -3.78
C VAL A 295 6.14 10.29 -4.38
N SER A 296 5.09 9.46 -4.32
CA SER A 296 5.11 8.16 -5.00
C SER A 296 5.08 8.32 -6.52
N LEU A 297 5.65 7.33 -7.19
CA LEU A 297 5.60 7.12 -8.63
C LEU A 297 5.30 5.62 -8.80
N GLN A 298 4.03 5.26 -8.64
CA GLN A 298 3.58 3.94 -8.19
C GLN A 298 3.86 2.87 -9.24
N GLU A 299 3.33 3.05 -10.45
CA GLU A 299 3.54 2.22 -11.65
C GLU A 299 5.02 2.19 -12.03
N ASN A 300 5.78 3.23 -11.68
CA ASN A 300 7.21 3.31 -11.94
C ASN A 300 8.11 2.71 -10.85
N ASN A 301 7.56 2.21 -9.74
CA ASN A 301 8.33 1.67 -8.62
C ASN A 301 9.41 2.65 -8.09
N GLY A 302 9.03 3.92 -7.92
CA GLY A 302 9.94 5.01 -7.56
C GLY A 302 9.37 6.00 -6.53
N ILE A 303 10.25 6.86 -6.02
CA ILE A 303 9.88 8.04 -5.23
C ILE A 303 10.59 9.26 -5.79
N ALA A 304 9.87 10.36 -5.98
CA ALA A 304 10.45 11.69 -6.19
C ALA A 304 10.60 12.44 -4.86
N VAL A 305 11.73 13.11 -4.68
CA VAL A 305 12.03 13.98 -3.52
C VAL A 305 12.17 15.41 -4.02
N ILE A 306 11.39 16.34 -3.47
CA ILE A 306 11.33 17.74 -3.89
C ILE A 306 11.76 18.65 -2.73
N ASP A 307 12.81 19.44 -2.93
CA ASP A 307 13.23 20.50 -1.99
C ASP A 307 12.19 21.65 -2.04
N LEU A 308 11.59 22.01 -0.91
CA LEU A 308 10.53 23.01 -0.83
C LEU A 308 11.03 24.45 -0.60
N GLU A 309 12.35 24.70 -0.61
CA GLU A 309 12.96 26.03 -0.71
C GLU A 309 13.29 26.40 -2.16
N ASP A 310 13.88 25.49 -2.95
CA ASP A 310 14.34 25.77 -4.33
C ASP A 310 13.64 25.00 -5.47
N LEU A 311 12.77 24.04 -5.13
CA LEU A 311 11.99 23.20 -6.06
C LEU A 311 12.86 22.34 -6.99
N SER A 312 14.07 21.98 -6.55
CA SER A 312 14.84 20.90 -7.18
C SER A 312 14.24 19.53 -6.85
N VAL A 313 14.44 18.58 -7.78
CA VAL A 313 13.88 17.22 -7.73
C VAL A 313 15.02 16.21 -7.80
N GLU A 314 14.94 15.18 -6.97
CA GLU A 314 15.68 13.92 -7.08
C GLU A 314 14.68 12.78 -7.29
N ILE A 315 15.04 11.74 -8.05
CA ILE A 315 14.21 10.54 -8.24
C ILE A 315 15.05 9.33 -7.83
N VAL A 316 14.45 8.47 -7.02
CA VAL A 316 15.08 7.25 -6.47
C VAL A 316 14.25 6.04 -6.90
N GLY A 317 14.91 5.05 -7.52
CA GLY A 317 14.30 3.74 -7.76
C GLY A 317 14.38 2.86 -6.52
N LEU A 318 13.31 2.11 -6.24
CA LEU A 318 13.15 1.37 -4.97
C LEU A 318 13.80 -0.02 -4.96
N GLY A 319 14.35 -0.47 -6.09
CA GLY A 319 14.81 -1.84 -6.27
C GLY A 319 13.63 -2.82 -6.26
N VAL A 320 13.89 -4.06 -5.84
CA VAL A 320 12.86 -5.12 -5.79
C VAL A 320 13.02 -5.96 -4.52
N LYS A 321 11.92 -6.52 -4.00
CA LYS A 321 11.93 -7.51 -2.93
C LYS A 321 12.10 -8.90 -3.51
N SER A 322 13.10 -9.67 -3.08
CA SER A 322 13.20 -11.09 -3.45
C SER A 322 12.29 -11.94 -2.56
N TRP A 323 11.59 -12.90 -3.16
CA TRP A 323 10.81 -13.90 -2.42
C TRP A 323 11.63 -15.16 -2.05
N GLU A 324 12.94 -15.19 -2.31
CA GLU A 324 13.83 -16.27 -1.87
C GLU A 324 13.83 -16.38 -0.33
N GLY A 325 13.31 -17.49 0.19
CA GLY A 325 13.27 -17.77 1.63
C GLY A 325 12.14 -17.08 2.41
N LEU A 326 11.30 -16.29 1.74
CA LEU A 326 10.00 -15.80 2.22
C LEU A 326 8.88 -16.75 1.78
N ASN A 327 7.70 -16.67 2.40
CA ASN A 327 6.52 -17.41 1.98
C ASN A 327 5.60 -16.51 1.15
N ILE A 328 5.24 -16.94 -0.05
CA ILE A 328 4.27 -16.27 -0.92
C ILE A 328 3.25 -17.31 -1.38
N ASP A 329 1.98 -16.90 -1.48
CA ASP A 329 0.97 -17.68 -2.20
C ASP A 329 0.83 -17.14 -3.62
N ILE A 330 0.72 -18.01 -4.62
CA ILE A 330 0.84 -17.64 -6.04
C ILE A 330 -0.18 -18.32 -6.95
N GLN A 331 -1.17 -19.01 -6.36
CA GLN A 331 -2.21 -19.75 -7.06
C GLN A 331 -3.55 -19.46 -6.40
N GLU A 332 -4.59 -19.32 -7.22
CA GLU A 332 -5.98 -19.45 -6.78
C GLU A 332 -6.35 -20.96 -6.76
N ASP A 333 -5.93 -21.69 -5.71
CA ASP A 333 -6.19 -23.14 -5.57
C ASP A 333 -7.37 -23.47 -4.61
N GLY A 334 -7.89 -22.43 -3.94
CA GLY A 334 -8.98 -22.47 -2.98
C GLY A 334 -8.50 -22.58 -1.53
N GLY A 335 -7.27 -22.12 -1.24
CA GLY A 335 -6.73 -22.04 0.10
C GLY A 335 -5.21 -21.87 0.18
N VAL A 336 -4.72 -21.75 1.41
CA VAL A 336 -3.31 -21.41 1.69
C VAL A 336 -2.34 -22.49 1.20
N SER A 337 -1.56 -22.14 0.18
CA SER A 337 -0.62 -22.95 -0.61
C SER A 337 0.79 -22.33 -0.73
N PHE A 338 1.24 -21.62 0.31
CA PHE A 338 2.57 -21.02 0.41
C PHE A 338 3.75 -21.84 -0.12
N GLY A 339 4.52 -21.23 -1.03
CA GLY A 339 5.84 -21.67 -1.48
C GLY A 339 6.95 -20.65 -1.21
N GLN A 340 8.17 -21.02 -1.58
CA GLN A 340 9.34 -20.12 -1.57
C GLN A 340 10.06 -20.30 -2.91
N TYR A 341 10.31 -19.21 -3.64
CA TYR A 341 10.70 -19.28 -5.05
C TYR A 341 11.95 -18.44 -5.33
N GLU A 342 12.97 -19.08 -5.91
CA GLU A 342 14.04 -18.39 -6.64
C GLU A 342 13.43 -17.87 -7.96
N GLY A 343 13.81 -16.68 -8.43
CA GLY A 343 13.29 -16.09 -9.67
C GLY A 343 11.96 -15.34 -9.58
N ILE A 344 11.32 -15.24 -8.40
CA ILE A 344 10.18 -14.34 -8.18
C ILE A 344 10.63 -13.14 -7.34
N TYR A 345 10.35 -11.95 -7.85
CA TYR A 345 10.59 -10.67 -7.20
C TYR A 345 9.28 -9.88 -7.13
N GLY A 346 9.05 -9.15 -6.04
CA GLY A 346 7.97 -8.15 -5.95
C GLY A 346 8.53 -6.75 -6.19
N LEU A 347 7.82 -5.95 -6.99
CA LEU A 347 8.09 -4.52 -7.12
C LEU A 347 7.51 -3.80 -5.89
N TYR A 348 8.14 -2.73 -5.38
CA TYR A 348 7.60 -2.04 -4.20
C TYR A 348 6.37 -1.19 -4.52
N GLN A 349 6.36 -0.49 -5.67
CA GLN A 349 5.22 0.25 -6.23
C GLN A 349 4.27 0.84 -5.17
N PRO A 350 4.70 1.93 -4.52
CA PRO A 350 4.02 2.40 -3.34
C PRO A 350 2.85 3.33 -3.68
N ASP A 351 1.62 2.99 -3.27
CA ASP A 351 0.53 3.98 -3.15
C ASP A 351 0.84 4.85 -1.91
N THR A 352 0.19 4.57 -0.78
CA THR A 352 0.08 5.58 0.26
C THR A 352 1.42 5.67 0.96
N ILE A 353 1.97 6.87 0.97
CA ILE A 353 3.21 7.19 1.67
C ILE A 353 2.96 8.05 2.90
N ALA A 354 3.64 7.68 3.98
CA ALA A 354 3.64 8.42 5.24
C ALA A 354 5.07 8.75 5.65
N SER A 355 5.27 9.74 6.53
CA SER A 355 6.60 10.06 7.06
C SER A 355 6.57 10.33 8.55
N PHE A 356 7.69 10.05 9.23
CA PHE A 356 7.89 10.37 10.64
C PHE A 356 9.36 10.61 10.97
N THR A 357 9.60 11.47 11.97
CA THR A 357 10.95 11.78 12.44
C THR A 357 11.33 10.88 13.62
N TRP A 358 12.49 10.24 13.56
CA TRP A 358 13.11 9.53 14.68
C TRP A 358 14.53 10.02 14.95
N LYS A 359 14.74 10.63 16.12
CA LYS A 359 16.03 11.21 16.56
C LYS A 359 16.61 12.22 15.54
N ASP A 360 15.78 13.17 15.14
CA ASP A 360 16.14 14.26 14.21
C ASP A 360 16.53 13.79 12.79
N ALA A 361 16.05 12.61 12.37
CA ALA A 361 16.14 12.10 11.02
C ALA A 361 14.76 11.62 10.55
N ASP A 362 14.41 11.88 9.29
CA ASP A 362 13.11 11.53 8.72
C ASP A 362 13.15 10.17 8.02
N PHE A 363 12.05 9.43 8.16
CA PHE A 363 11.84 8.12 7.56
C PHE A 363 10.52 8.16 6.78
N ILE A 364 10.52 7.56 5.60
CA ILE A 364 9.34 7.37 4.77
C ILE A 364 8.82 5.95 5.04
N LEU A 365 7.51 5.77 5.07
CA LEU A 365 6.86 4.48 5.01
C LEU A 365 6.06 4.40 3.71
N THR A 366 6.03 3.22 3.11
CA THR A 366 5.24 2.89 1.93
C THR A 366 4.34 1.70 2.22
N ALA A 367 3.10 1.76 1.76
CA ALA A 367 2.29 0.57 1.53
C ALA A 367 2.58 0.09 0.11
N ASN A 368 2.89 -1.19 -0.05
CA ASN A 368 3.41 -1.73 -1.30
C ASN A 368 2.31 -2.53 -2.04
N GLU A 369 1.26 -1.82 -2.46
CA GLU A 369 0.07 -2.36 -3.14
C GLU A 369 0.46 -2.89 -4.52
N GLY A 370 0.93 -1.97 -5.34
CA GLY A 370 1.50 -2.11 -6.67
C GLY A 370 0.49 -2.25 -7.79
N ASP A 371 0.44 -1.28 -8.68
CA ASP A 371 -0.50 -1.27 -9.80
C ASP A 371 0.10 -1.53 -11.18
N ALA A 372 -0.77 -1.96 -12.10
CA ALA A 372 -0.47 -2.31 -13.47
C ALA A 372 -1.16 -1.34 -14.43
N ARG A 373 -0.44 -0.87 -15.46
CA ARG A 373 -1.03 0.08 -16.41
C ARG A 373 -1.93 -0.62 -17.41
N GLU A 374 -3.24 -0.56 -17.18
CA GLU A 374 -4.27 -1.00 -18.11
C GLU A 374 -5.10 0.17 -18.66
N TYR A 375 -5.25 0.24 -19.99
CA TYR A 375 -5.93 1.36 -20.65
C TYR A 375 -6.82 0.87 -21.78
N PHE A 376 -8.07 1.34 -21.83
CA PHE A 376 -9.04 1.01 -22.88
C PHE A 376 -9.53 2.24 -23.67
N PHE A 377 -9.95 2.02 -24.92
CA PHE A 377 -10.64 3.02 -25.73
C PHE A 377 -11.90 2.49 -26.41
N ASP A 378 -12.83 3.40 -26.72
CA ASP A 378 -14.05 3.10 -27.48
C ASP A 378 -13.75 2.45 -28.85
N ALA A 379 -14.26 1.22 -29.01
CA ALA A 379 -14.40 0.54 -30.30
C ALA A 379 -15.81 -0.06 -30.42
N VAL A 380 -16.26 -0.30 -31.66
CA VAL A 380 -17.61 -0.85 -31.94
C VAL A 380 -17.62 -2.36 -32.20
N ASP A 381 -16.45 -2.93 -32.45
CA ASP A 381 -16.18 -4.36 -32.61
C ASP A 381 -14.66 -4.63 -32.59
N GLU A 382 -14.29 -5.90 -32.35
CA GLU A 382 -12.93 -6.45 -32.46
C GLU A 382 -12.20 -6.03 -33.76
N ALA A 383 -12.92 -6.02 -34.88
CA ALA A 383 -12.35 -5.66 -36.18
C ALA A 383 -11.94 -4.19 -36.26
N THR A 384 -12.64 -3.29 -35.55
CA THR A 384 -12.28 -1.88 -35.41
C THR A 384 -11.16 -1.71 -34.41
N CYS A 385 -11.23 -2.38 -33.26
CA CYS A 385 -10.20 -2.36 -32.21
C CYS A 385 -8.79 -2.70 -32.76
N LEU A 386 -8.66 -3.87 -33.40
CA LEU A 386 -7.40 -4.33 -33.98
C LEU A 386 -6.95 -3.49 -35.19
N ALA A 387 -7.87 -2.86 -35.91
CA ALA A 387 -7.54 -1.95 -37.02
C ALA A 387 -7.04 -0.58 -36.55
N ASP A 388 -7.51 -0.13 -35.38
CA ASP A 388 -7.06 1.07 -34.69
C ASP A 388 -5.81 0.82 -33.83
N GLY A 389 -5.31 -0.41 -33.74
CA GLY A 389 -4.02 -0.74 -33.11
C GLY A 389 -4.08 -1.18 -31.65
N GLY A 390 -5.28 -1.46 -31.11
CA GLY A 390 -5.45 -2.12 -29.82
C GLY A 390 -5.04 -3.60 -29.83
N LEU A 391 -5.03 -4.19 -28.65
CA LEU A 391 -4.60 -5.57 -28.36
C LEU A 391 -5.76 -6.57 -28.43
N GLU A 392 -6.85 -6.27 -27.70
CA GLU A 392 -8.02 -7.13 -27.54
C GLU A 392 -9.29 -6.28 -27.43
N PHE A 393 -10.45 -6.87 -27.74
CA PHE A 393 -11.75 -6.21 -27.62
C PHE A 393 -12.68 -7.02 -26.73
N ASP A 394 -13.16 -6.38 -25.67
CA ASP A 394 -14.24 -6.83 -24.81
C ASP A 394 -15.55 -6.07 -25.13
N GLU A 395 -16.71 -6.71 -24.85
CA GLU A 395 -18.03 -6.10 -25.12
C GLU A 395 -18.47 -5.07 -24.04
N ASP A 396 -17.95 -5.17 -22.82
CA ASP A 396 -18.25 -4.31 -21.68
C ASP A 396 -17.18 -3.20 -21.51
N ASP A 397 -15.88 -3.52 -21.62
CA ASP A 397 -14.77 -2.55 -21.41
C ASP A 397 -14.26 -1.87 -22.69
N GLY A 398 -14.56 -2.44 -23.87
CA GLY A 398 -14.16 -1.88 -25.17
C GLY A 398 -12.81 -2.41 -25.67
N CYS A 399 -11.94 -1.55 -26.21
CA CYS A 399 -10.70 -1.99 -26.84
C CYS A 399 -9.47 -1.72 -25.98
N LEU A 400 -8.82 -2.78 -25.53
CA LEU A 400 -7.58 -2.72 -24.77
C LEU A 400 -6.47 -2.06 -25.59
N ALA A 401 -6.04 -0.88 -25.17
CA ALA A 401 -4.96 -0.12 -25.77
C ALA A 401 -3.62 -0.69 -25.35
N TYR A 402 -3.41 -0.89 -24.05
CA TYR A 402 -2.17 -1.35 -23.44
C TYR A 402 -2.47 -2.04 -22.10
N ILE A 403 -1.69 -3.07 -21.81
CA ILE A 403 -1.56 -3.71 -20.51
C ILE A 403 -0.07 -4.10 -20.37
N ASP A 404 0.52 -3.90 -19.19
CA ASP A 404 1.83 -4.44 -18.86
C ASP A 404 1.75 -5.72 -17.99
N GLU A 405 0.63 -5.96 -17.31
CA GLU A 405 0.33 -7.22 -16.63
C GLU A 405 0.18 -8.39 -17.62
N VAL A 406 0.86 -9.49 -17.29
CA VAL A 406 0.75 -10.80 -17.96
C VAL A 406 0.88 -11.92 -16.95
N LYS A 407 0.56 -13.16 -17.34
CA LYS A 407 0.87 -14.35 -16.54
C LYS A 407 2.31 -14.80 -16.73
N VAL A 408 2.87 -15.44 -15.71
CA VAL A 408 4.19 -16.10 -15.79
C VAL A 408 4.24 -17.13 -16.93
N GLU A 409 3.15 -17.84 -17.24
CA GLU A 409 3.13 -18.80 -18.37
C GLU A 409 3.25 -18.16 -19.76
N ASP A 410 2.88 -16.87 -19.90
CA ASP A 410 2.90 -16.14 -21.16
C ASP A 410 4.26 -15.48 -21.46
N LEU A 411 5.12 -15.31 -20.45
CA LEU A 411 6.49 -14.84 -20.64
C LEU A 411 7.33 -15.89 -21.39
N THR A 412 8.13 -15.46 -22.36
CA THR A 412 9.10 -16.35 -23.02
C THR A 412 10.39 -16.37 -22.19
N ALA A 413 10.73 -17.47 -21.52
CA ALA A 413 11.92 -17.51 -20.67
C ALA A 413 13.24 -17.80 -21.43
N GLU A 414 14.31 -17.06 -21.11
CA GLU A 414 15.68 -17.35 -21.60
C GLU A 414 16.15 -18.72 -21.11
N ALA A 415 16.89 -19.41 -21.97
CA ALA A 415 17.37 -20.75 -21.72
C ALA A 415 18.27 -20.82 -20.49
N ASN A 416 17.82 -21.58 -19.48
CA ASN A 416 18.47 -21.79 -18.17
C ASN A 416 18.42 -20.57 -17.22
N SER A 417 17.49 -19.62 -17.44
CA SER A 417 17.18 -18.54 -16.49
C SER A 417 16.43 -19.05 -15.24
N GLU A 418 16.19 -18.16 -14.28
CA GLU A 418 15.39 -18.48 -13.08
C GLU A 418 13.91 -18.66 -13.47
N LEU A 419 13.39 -17.82 -14.35
CA LEU A 419 12.05 -17.97 -14.94
C LEU A 419 11.88 -19.31 -15.67
N ALA A 420 12.89 -19.77 -16.43
CA ALA A 420 12.83 -21.07 -17.11
C ALA A 420 12.82 -22.26 -16.14
N MET A 421 13.33 -22.08 -14.91
CA MET A 421 13.22 -23.06 -13.83
C MET A 421 11.86 -23.00 -13.13
N LEU A 422 11.28 -21.80 -13.01
CA LEU A 422 9.96 -21.56 -12.44
C LEU A 422 8.85 -22.17 -13.32
N GLN A 423 8.79 -21.80 -14.61
CA GLN A 423 7.87 -22.38 -15.60
C GLN A 423 8.03 -23.91 -15.77
N ALA A 424 9.17 -24.49 -15.38
CA ALA A 424 9.37 -25.94 -15.44
C ALA A 424 8.65 -26.72 -14.33
N THR A 425 8.17 -26.06 -13.27
CA THR A 425 7.33 -26.67 -12.23
C THR A 425 5.85 -26.63 -12.60
N GLY A 426 5.41 -25.52 -13.22
CA GLY A 426 4.01 -25.20 -13.46
C GLY A 426 3.26 -24.71 -12.22
N GLU A 427 3.97 -24.40 -11.13
CA GLU A 427 3.36 -23.94 -9.85
C GLU A 427 3.06 -22.44 -9.84
N ALA A 428 3.72 -21.67 -10.71
CA ALA A 428 3.59 -20.22 -10.79
C ALA A 428 2.89 -19.74 -12.06
N ASP A 429 2.40 -20.65 -12.91
CA ASP A 429 1.92 -20.35 -14.26
C ASP A 429 0.86 -19.22 -14.29
N ASP A 430 -0.03 -19.21 -13.30
CA ASP A 430 -1.12 -18.23 -13.15
C ASP A 430 -0.72 -16.91 -12.47
N LEU A 431 0.47 -16.81 -11.84
CA LEU A 431 0.93 -15.60 -11.14
C LEU A 431 1.05 -14.42 -12.11
N ARG A 432 0.48 -13.28 -11.74
CA ARG A 432 0.51 -12.05 -12.52
C ARG A 432 1.76 -11.22 -12.24
N VAL A 433 2.37 -10.75 -13.34
CA VAL A 433 3.70 -10.13 -13.38
C VAL A 433 3.76 -9.09 -14.49
N THR A 434 4.65 -8.10 -14.37
CA THR A 434 4.88 -7.13 -15.45
C THR A 434 5.69 -7.72 -16.60
N ASN A 435 5.33 -7.38 -17.83
CA ASN A 435 6.13 -7.58 -19.04
C ASN A 435 7.13 -6.43 -19.30
N ALA A 436 7.08 -5.35 -18.51
CA ALA A 436 7.99 -4.21 -18.66
C ALA A 436 9.33 -4.37 -17.90
N MET A 437 9.54 -5.49 -17.21
CA MET A 437 10.82 -5.85 -16.56
C MET A 437 11.16 -7.35 -16.76
N GLY A 438 12.44 -7.68 -16.77
CA GLY A 438 12.95 -9.07 -16.81
C GLY A 438 13.61 -9.48 -18.14
N ASP A 439 13.40 -8.75 -19.23
CA ASP A 439 14.19 -8.85 -20.47
C ASP A 439 15.44 -7.94 -20.34
N SER A 440 16.54 -8.51 -19.83
CA SER A 440 17.75 -7.75 -19.47
C SER A 440 18.57 -7.23 -20.66
N ASP A 441 18.44 -7.83 -21.85
CA ASP A 441 19.24 -7.46 -23.03
C ASP A 441 18.43 -7.04 -24.27
N GLY A 442 17.10 -7.11 -24.19
CA GLY A 442 16.15 -6.59 -25.16
C GLY A 442 15.89 -7.52 -26.34
N ASP A 443 16.02 -8.84 -26.14
CA ASP A 443 15.80 -9.84 -27.19
C ASP A 443 14.41 -10.51 -27.16
N GLY A 444 13.64 -10.27 -26.09
CA GLY A 444 12.31 -10.81 -25.84
C GLY A 444 12.28 -12.09 -25.01
N GLU A 445 13.43 -12.57 -24.51
CA GLU A 445 13.53 -13.72 -23.60
C GLU A 445 13.85 -13.26 -22.16
N TYR A 446 13.05 -13.68 -21.17
CA TYR A 446 13.02 -13.13 -19.81
C TYR A 446 13.84 -13.97 -18.81
N ASP A 447 14.56 -13.30 -17.92
CA ASP A 447 15.42 -13.91 -16.89
C ASP A 447 14.65 -14.35 -15.64
N ALA A 448 13.67 -13.54 -15.21
CA ALA A 448 12.96 -13.66 -13.93
C ALA A 448 11.54 -13.07 -14.01
N ALA A 449 10.72 -13.37 -12.99
CA ALA A 449 9.35 -12.90 -12.82
C ALA A 449 9.29 -11.73 -11.83
N PHE A 450 8.55 -10.67 -12.18
CA PHE A 450 8.36 -9.45 -11.37
C PHE A 450 6.87 -9.24 -11.10
N ALA A 451 6.41 -9.69 -9.93
CA ALA A 451 5.03 -9.54 -9.49
C ALA A 451 4.74 -8.10 -9.03
N TYR A 452 3.50 -7.67 -9.25
CA TYR A 452 2.98 -6.41 -8.73
C TYR A 452 2.89 -6.46 -7.21
N GLY A 453 3.29 -5.35 -6.59
CA GLY A 453 3.29 -5.20 -5.14
C GLY A 453 4.38 -6.02 -4.44
N ALA A 454 4.92 -5.44 -3.38
CA ALA A 454 5.81 -6.19 -2.49
C ALA A 454 5.00 -6.91 -1.41
N ARG A 455 3.66 -6.80 -1.38
CA ARG A 455 2.77 -7.50 -0.43
C ARG A 455 3.19 -7.27 1.04
N SER A 456 3.71 -6.08 1.31
CA SER A 456 4.36 -5.67 2.55
C SER A 456 4.16 -4.17 2.79
N PHE A 457 4.63 -3.67 3.93
CA PHE A 457 4.98 -2.26 4.06
C PHE A 457 6.49 -2.14 4.29
N THR A 458 7.08 -1.05 3.80
CA THR A 458 8.52 -0.80 3.93
C THR A 458 8.76 0.53 4.64
N ILE A 459 9.81 0.57 5.46
CA ILE A 459 10.35 1.81 6.04
C ILE A 459 11.67 2.11 5.32
N TRP A 460 11.79 3.33 4.81
CA TRP A 460 12.94 3.85 4.07
C TRP A 460 13.63 4.95 4.87
N ASP A 461 14.96 5.06 4.73
CA ASP A 461 15.65 6.29 5.12
C ASP A 461 15.50 7.38 4.04
N GLN A 462 15.82 8.63 4.41
CA GLN A 462 15.82 9.80 3.53
C GLN A 462 16.68 9.69 2.24
N ASN A 463 17.46 8.62 2.04
CA ASN A 463 18.24 8.36 0.82
C ASN A 463 17.64 7.21 -0.01
N GLY A 464 16.42 6.76 0.30
CA GLY A 464 15.76 5.63 -0.38
C GLY A 464 16.34 4.27 -0.03
N LEU A 465 17.01 4.11 1.12
CA LEU A 465 17.51 2.81 1.56
C LEU A 465 16.50 2.12 2.48
N VAL A 466 16.20 0.84 2.21
CA VAL A 466 15.36 0.00 3.08
C VAL A 466 15.97 -0.08 4.49
N VAL A 467 15.17 0.34 5.48
CA VAL A 467 15.46 0.27 6.92
C VAL A 467 14.77 -0.93 7.55
N PHE A 468 13.53 -1.20 7.15
CA PHE A 468 12.72 -2.35 7.54
C PHE A 468 11.76 -2.70 6.40
N ASP A 469 11.46 -3.97 6.22
CA ASP A 469 10.38 -4.46 5.36
C ASP A 469 9.64 -5.58 6.11
N SER A 470 8.32 -5.66 6.01
CA SER A 470 7.53 -6.68 6.72
C SER A 470 7.63 -8.09 6.11
N GLY A 471 8.39 -8.29 5.03
CA GLY A 471 8.71 -9.60 4.49
C GLY A 471 7.48 -10.36 4.00
N ASP A 472 7.15 -11.46 4.68
CA ASP A 472 5.98 -12.31 4.43
C ASP A 472 4.93 -12.23 5.55
N ASP A 473 5.00 -11.23 6.44
CA ASP A 473 4.12 -11.15 7.60
C ASP A 473 2.65 -10.98 7.19
N PHE A 474 2.34 -10.20 6.15
CA PHE A 474 0.95 -9.90 5.76
C PHE A 474 0.23 -11.18 5.28
N GLU A 475 0.82 -11.86 4.28
CA GLU A 475 0.42 -13.19 3.81
C GLU A 475 0.16 -14.16 4.96
N ARG A 476 1.17 -14.34 5.83
CA ARG A 476 1.12 -15.34 6.88
C ARG A 476 0.13 -14.99 7.98
N ILE A 477 -0.06 -13.72 8.29
CA ILE A 477 -1.00 -13.28 9.31
C ILE A 477 -2.43 -13.43 8.80
N THR A 478 -2.77 -12.93 7.59
CA THR A 478 -4.12 -13.11 7.02
C THR A 478 -4.47 -14.59 6.90
N ALA A 479 -3.58 -15.41 6.35
CA ALA A 479 -3.72 -16.87 6.27
C ALA A 479 -3.90 -17.53 7.65
N SER A 480 -3.20 -17.06 8.69
CA SER A 480 -3.32 -17.64 10.05
C SER A 480 -4.62 -17.27 10.77
N VAL A 481 -5.20 -16.10 10.47
CA VAL A 481 -6.44 -15.61 11.07
C VAL A 481 -7.66 -16.18 10.33
N HIS A 482 -7.63 -16.16 9.00
CA HIS A 482 -8.80 -16.43 8.15
C HIS A 482 -8.79 -17.82 7.50
N GLY A 483 -7.63 -18.48 7.40
CA GLY A 483 -7.51 -19.78 6.75
C GLY A 483 -7.92 -19.72 5.28
N ALA A 484 -8.94 -20.48 4.88
CA ALA A 484 -9.48 -20.48 3.51
C ALA A 484 -10.27 -19.20 3.14
N GLN A 485 -10.29 -18.19 4.01
CA GLN A 485 -10.90 -16.87 3.78
C GLN A 485 -9.84 -15.75 3.81
N PHE A 486 -8.58 -16.06 3.53
CA PHE A 486 -7.53 -15.07 3.27
C PHE A 486 -7.58 -14.60 1.80
N ASN A 487 -6.82 -13.55 1.46
CA ASN A 487 -6.64 -13.01 0.10
C ASN A 487 -7.96 -12.98 -0.71
N ASN A 488 -9.03 -12.43 -0.13
CA ASN A 488 -10.30 -12.18 -0.83
C ASN A 488 -10.20 -10.88 -1.62
N ASN A 489 -10.90 -10.82 -2.75
CA ASN A 489 -11.22 -9.56 -3.42
C ASN A 489 -12.20 -8.69 -2.60
N ASP A 490 -12.48 -7.46 -3.04
CA ASP A 490 -13.49 -6.58 -2.41
C ASP A 490 -14.92 -6.77 -2.94
N ASP A 491 -15.09 -7.32 -4.16
CA ASP A 491 -16.36 -7.39 -4.87
C ASP A 491 -17.26 -8.56 -4.43
N GLU A 492 -16.66 -9.74 -4.26
CA GLU A 492 -17.24 -10.97 -3.71
C GLU A 492 -16.28 -11.61 -2.68
N ASN A 493 -16.84 -12.19 -1.62
CA ASN A 493 -16.12 -13.05 -0.69
C ASN A 493 -15.83 -14.42 -1.34
N GLU A 494 -14.83 -14.47 -2.21
CA GLU A 494 -14.19 -15.72 -2.66
C GLU A 494 -12.76 -15.73 -2.09
N GLY A 495 -12.48 -16.63 -1.16
CA GLY A 495 -11.15 -16.72 -0.54
C GLY A 495 -10.13 -17.29 -1.51
N ASP A 496 -8.89 -16.81 -1.42
CA ASP A 496 -7.76 -17.12 -2.31
C ASP A 496 -7.76 -16.40 -3.69
N SER A 497 -8.82 -15.66 -4.03
CA SER A 497 -9.01 -14.95 -5.32
C SER A 497 -8.03 -13.81 -5.63
N ARG A 498 -7.12 -13.47 -4.70
CA ARG A 498 -6.03 -12.50 -4.93
C ARG A 498 -4.63 -13.11 -4.86
N SER A 499 -4.48 -14.40 -4.54
CA SER A 499 -3.16 -15.02 -4.29
C SER A 499 -2.27 -15.04 -5.54
N GLU A 500 -2.82 -15.29 -6.72
CA GLU A 500 -2.11 -15.20 -8.01
C GLU A 500 -1.94 -13.75 -8.51
N ASN A 501 -2.52 -12.77 -7.81
CA ASN A 501 -2.54 -11.34 -8.17
C ASN A 501 -1.57 -10.54 -7.28
N LYS A 502 -2.05 -9.47 -6.64
CA LYS A 502 -1.32 -8.63 -5.69
C LYS A 502 -1.44 -9.14 -4.22
N GLY A 503 -2.15 -10.25 -3.99
CA GLY A 503 -2.17 -10.98 -2.70
C GLY A 503 -2.90 -10.25 -1.57
N PRO A 504 -2.20 -9.87 -0.47
CA PRO A 504 -2.80 -9.08 0.61
C PRO A 504 -3.09 -7.61 0.31
N GLU A 505 -2.56 -7.01 -0.77
CA GLU A 505 -2.80 -5.60 -1.19
C GLU A 505 -2.81 -4.56 -0.06
N PRO A 506 -1.63 -4.22 0.50
CA PRO A 506 -1.49 -3.11 1.44
C PRO A 506 -1.53 -1.77 0.71
N GLU A 507 -2.55 -0.97 0.98
CA GLU A 507 -2.92 0.26 0.25
C GLU A 507 -2.81 1.46 1.18
N ALA A 508 -3.86 1.75 1.93
CA ALA A 508 -3.88 2.92 2.79
C ALA A 508 -2.88 2.82 3.96
N LEU A 509 -2.23 3.94 4.30
CA LEU A 509 -1.21 4.00 5.35
C LEU A 509 -1.27 5.30 6.18
N THR A 510 -1.12 5.17 7.51
CA THR A 510 -0.90 6.33 8.38
C THR A 510 -0.03 6.01 9.60
N VAL A 511 0.51 7.05 10.24
CA VAL A 511 1.37 6.94 11.44
C VAL A 511 0.85 7.81 12.58
N GLY A 512 0.93 7.30 13.81
CA GLY A 512 0.35 7.95 14.98
C GLY A 512 1.06 7.67 16.29
N MET A 513 1.04 8.63 17.22
CA MET A 513 1.62 8.48 18.55
C MET A 513 0.55 8.12 19.60
N VAL A 514 0.68 6.96 20.23
CA VAL A 514 -0.18 6.52 21.34
C VAL A 514 0.66 6.40 22.62
N GLY A 515 0.56 7.43 23.47
CA GLY A 515 1.47 7.61 24.61
C GLY A 515 2.89 7.96 24.13
N ASP A 516 3.90 7.27 24.67
CA ASP A 516 5.31 7.48 24.29
C ASP A 516 5.76 6.60 23.09
N ARG A 517 4.82 6.05 22.30
CA ARG A 517 5.07 5.08 21.22
C ARG A 517 4.48 5.52 19.89
N THR A 518 5.22 5.30 18.81
CA THR A 518 4.78 5.54 17.42
C THR A 518 4.32 4.23 16.81
N TYR A 519 3.13 4.22 16.23
CA TYR A 519 2.56 3.08 15.51
C TYR A 519 2.31 3.44 14.04
N ALA A 520 2.55 2.49 13.16
CA ALA A 520 2.07 2.51 11.78
C ALA A 520 0.78 1.68 11.71
N PHE A 521 -0.19 2.18 10.95
CA PHE A 521 -1.46 1.52 10.65
C PHE A 521 -1.54 1.37 9.13
N ILE A 522 -1.64 0.13 8.65
CA ILE A 522 -1.63 -0.20 7.23
C ILE A 522 -2.94 -0.92 6.92
N GLY A 523 -3.79 -0.29 6.12
CA GLY A 523 -4.98 -0.89 5.53
C GLY A 523 -4.58 -1.86 4.42
N THR A 524 -5.38 -2.90 4.22
CA THR A 524 -5.33 -3.71 3.00
C THR A 524 -6.64 -3.53 2.26
N GLU A 525 -6.59 -3.02 1.04
CA GLU A 525 -7.74 -2.69 0.21
C GLU A 525 -8.68 -3.91 0.08
N ARG A 526 -8.27 -4.91 -0.71
CA ARG A 526 -9.12 -6.07 -1.02
C ARG A 526 -9.57 -6.82 0.22
N MET A 527 -8.66 -7.20 1.11
CA MET A 527 -8.99 -8.01 2.30
C MET A 527 -9.76 -7.20 3.38
N GLY A 528 -9.75 -5.87 3.34
CA GLY A 528 -10.43 -5.00 4.31
C GLY A 528 -9.84 -5.00 5.74
N GLY A 529 -8.62 -5.51 5.90
CA GLY A 529 -7.91 -5.59 7.17
C GLY A 529 -7.09 -4.34 7.51
N ILE A 530 -6.69 -4.23 8.77
CA ILE A 530 -5.77 -3.18 9.25
C ILE A 530 -4.70 -3.85 10.10
N PHE A 531 -3.46 -3.74 9.65
CA PHE A 531 -2.26 -4.12 10.38
C PHE A 531 -1.76 -2.98 11.25
N VAL A 532 -1.29 -3.31 12.45
CA VAL A 532 -0.66 -2.36 13.37
C VAL A 532 0.77 -2.82 13.68
N TYR A 533 1.72 -1.92 13.51
CA TYR A 533 3.13 -2.14 13.88
C TYR A 533 3.62 -1.04 14.83
N ASP A 534 4.37 -1.42 15.86
CA ASP A 534 5.16 -0.49 16.66
C ASP A 534 6.41 -0.11 15.85
N VAL A 535 6.50 1.17 15.43
CA VAL A 535 7.61 1.75 14.67
C VAL A 535 8.40 2.77 15.50
N THR A 536 8.25 2.77 16.83
CA THR A 536 8.97 3.65 17.77
C THR A 536 10.51 3.55 17.62
N ASN A 537 11.01 2.45 17.05
CA ASN A 537 12.35 2.33 16.50
C ASN A 537 12.23 1.79 15.06
N PRO A 538 12.50 2.59 14.01
CA PRO A 538 12.32 2.14 12.61
C PRO A 538 13.20 0.92 12.27
N TYR A 539 14.34 0.75 12.94
CA TYR A 539 15.26 -0.39 12.75
C TYR A 539 14.85 -1.67 13.53
N ASP A 540 13.72 -1.65 14.22
CA ASP A 540 13.21 -2.75 15.07
C ASP A 540 11.68 -2.64 15.14
N ALA A 541 11.04 -2.53 13.97
CA ALA A 541 9.58 -2.50 13.88
C ALA A 541 9.00 -3.88 14.27
N GLN A 542 7.89 -3.88 14.98
CA GLN A 542 7.29 -5.10 15.55
C GLN A 542 5.79 -5.13 15.28
N PHE A 543 5.29 -6.25 14.75
CA PHE A 543 3.85 -6.49 14.62
C PHE A 543 3.15 -6.45 15.99
N VAL A 544 2.00 -5.78 16.05
CA VAL A 544 1.25 -5.51 17.28
C VAL A 544 -0.12 -6.17 17.28
N GLU A 545 -0.92 -5.91 16.24
CA GLU A 545 -2.32 -6.34 16.17
C GLU A 545 -2.78 -6.36 14.71
N TYR A 546 -3.79 -7.19 14.40
CA TYR A 546 -4.50 -7.17 13.13
C TYR A 546 -6.01 -7.14 13.41
N VAL A 547 -6.71 -6.15 12.86
CA VAL A 547 -8.17 -6.00 12.99
C VAL A 547 -8.85 -5.95 11.63
N ILE A 548 -10.14 -6.29 11.61
CA ILE A 548 -10.99 -6.28 10.42
C ILE A 548 -12.44 -6.02 10.84
N ASN A 549 -13.19 -5.25 10.05
CA ASN A 549 -14.63 -5.02 10.24
C ASN A 549 -15.41 -5.49 9.00
N ARG A 550 -15.17 -6.75 8.59
CA ARG A 550 -15.80 -7.41 7.43
C ARG A 550 -16.34 -8.80 7.82
N ASP A 551 -17.52 -9.16 7.31
CA ASP A 551 -18.03 -10.54 7.29
C ASP A 551 -17.51 -11.21 6.02
N LEU A 552 -16.63 -12.21 6.21
CA LEU A 552 -15.96 -12.94 5.13
C LEU A 552 -16.76 -14.16 4.64
N THR A 553 -18.03 -14.32 5.03
CA THR A 553 -18.85 -15.47 4.62
C THR A 553 -18.89 -15.58 3.09
N GLU A 554 -18.46 -16.74 2.60
CA GLU A 554 -18.33 -17.10 1.17
C GLU A 554 -19.60 -16.78 0.36
N GLY A 555 -19.43 -16.09 -0.77
CA GLY A 555 -20.51 -15.73 -1.69
C GLY A 555 -21.44 -14.60 -1.22
N LEU A 556 -21.00 -13.78 -0.26
CA LEU A 556 -21.56 -12.44 -0.05
C LEU A 556 -20.77 -11.41 -0.89
N SER A 557 -21.43 -10.34 -1.30
CA SER A 557 -20.87 -9.35 -2.25
C SER A 557 -21.12 -7.91 -1.80
N THR A 558 -20.66 -6.92 -2.57
CA THR A 558 -20.96 -5.48 -2.38
C THR A 558 -22.46 -5.13 -2.29
N GLY A 559 -23.35 -6.03 -2.75
CA GLY A 559 -24.80 -5.90 -2.61
C GLY A 559 -25.34 -6.27 -1.21
N ASP A 560 -24.52 -6.90 -0.37
CA ASP A 560 -24.85 -7.33 0.99
C ASP A 560 -24.26 -6.38 2.05
N VAL A 561 -24.76 -6.46 3.29
CA VAL A 561 -24.26 -5.65 4.41
C VAL A 561 -23.15 -6.43 5.13
N ILE A 562 -21.95 -6.41 4.55
CA ILE A 562 -20.79 -7.19 5.03
C ILE A 562 -19.75 -6.39 5.80
N GLY A 563 -19.99 -5.12 6.10
CA GLY A 563 -19.04 -4.28 6.84
C GLY A 563 -18.28 -3.33 5.92
N ASP A 564 -16.99 -3.16 6.17
CA ASP A 564 -16.10 -2.24 5.46
C ASP A 564 -15.30 -2.99 4.39
N LEU A 565 -15.20 -2.40 3.19
CA LEU A 565 -14.60 -2.97 1.97
C LEU A 565 -13.76 -1.88 1.28
N ALA A 566 -12.58 -2.26 0.79
CA ALA A 566 -11.61 -1.41 0.12
C ALA A 566 -11.19 -0.17 0.94
N PRO A 567 -10.34 -0.33 1.99
CA PRO A 567 -9.89 0.80 2.79
C PRO A 567 -8.79 1.65 2.12
N GLU A 568 -9.17 2.78 1.51
CA GLU A 568 -8.25 3.63 0.71
C GLU A 568 -7.56 4.76 1.49
N SER A 569 -8.08 5.13 2.66
CA SER A 569 -7.39 6.14 3.49
C SER A 569 -7.54 5.92 4.98
N LEU A 570 -6.44 6.19 5.71
CA LEU A 570 -6.44 6.25 7.17
C LEU A 570 -6.00 7.62 7.68
N VAL A 571 -6.69 8.13 8.68
CA VAL A 571 -6.26 9.32 9.44
C VAL A 571 -6.17 8.97 10.92
N PHE A 572 -4.96 9.07 11.48
CA PHE A 572 -4.76 9.02 12.92
C PHE A 572 -5.18 10.34 13.57
N VAL A 573 -5.95 10.25 14.66
CA VAL A 573 -6.36 11.39 15.50
C VAL A 573 -5.82 11.21 16.91
N SER A 574 -5.14 12.23 17.44
CA SER A 574 -4.57 12.18 18.79
C SER A 574 -5.66 12.15 19.86
N ALA A 575 -5.31 11.61 21.04
CA ALA A 575 -6.22 11.61 22.19
C ALA A 575 -6.58 13.02 22.68
N ASP A 576 -5.73 14.03 22.45
CA ASP A 576 -5.97 15.42 22.84
C ASP A 576 -6.90 16.15 21.85
N ASP A 577 -6.96 15.70 20.58
CA ASP A 577 -7.81 16.28 19.53
C ASP A 577 -9.20 15.61 19.44
N SER A 578 -9.32 14.36 19.88
CA SER A 578 -10.57 13.58 19.87
C SER A 578 -11.65 14.10 20.83
N SER A 579 -12.93 13.86 20.53
CA SER A 579 -14.04 14.25 21.41
C SER A 579 -14.17 13.39 22.67
N ASN A 580 -13.66 12.16 22.63
CA ASN A 580 -13.85 11.15 23.65
C ASN A 580 -12.61 10.96 24.55
N GLY A 581 -11.49 11.63 24.20
CA GLY A 581 -10.25 11.65 24.94
C GLY A 581 -9.39 10.40 24.73
N GLN A 582 -9.58 9.67 23.63
CA GLN A 582 -8.83 8.48 23.24
C GLN A 582 -8.25 8.69 21.84
N ALA A 583 -7.10 8.07 21.52
CA ALA A 583 -6.59 8.13 20.16
C ALA A 583 -7.55 7.38 19.22
N LEU A 584 -7.75 7.88 18.01
CA LEU A 584 -8.64 7.28 17.02
C LEU A 584 -7.88 6.98 15.73
N LEU A 585 -8.37 5.99 14.99
CA LEU A 585 -8.05 5.74 13.60
C LEU A 585 -9.35 5.89 12.81
N LEU A 586 -9.39 6.89 11.93
CA LEU A 586 -10.46 7.05 10.94
C LEU A 586 -10.07 6.24 9.72
N VAL A 587 -11.03 5.53 9.15
CA VAL A 587 -10.83 4.66 7.98
C VAL A 587 -11.91 4.99 6.97
N GLY A 588 -11.48 5.46 5.80
CA GLY A 588 -12.29 5.50 4.59
C GLY A 588 -12.37 4.13 3.96
N SER A 589 -13.50 3.75 3.37
CA SER A 589 -13.66 2.44 2.73
C SER A 589 -14.57 2.52 1.51
N GLU A 590 -13.99 2.61 0.31
CA GLU A 590 -14.63 3.15 -0.88
C GLU A 590 -15.76 2.26 -1.39
N VAL A 591 -15.45 0.99 -1.65
CA VAL A 591 -16.40 0.02 -2.21
C VAL A 591 -17.64 -0.11 -1.29
N SER A 592 -17.41 -0.15 0.03
CA SER A 592 -18.49 -0.20 1.01
C SER A 592 -19.19 1.15 1.29
N GLY A 593 -18.59 2.27 0.89
CA GLY A 593 -19.17 3.59 1.10
C GLY A 593 -19.12 4.09 2.54
N THR A 594 -18.17 3.63 3.36
CA THR A 594 -18.22 3.80 4.82
C THR A 594 -17.05 4.62 5.36
N VAL A 595 -17.32 5.32 6.46
CA VAL A 595 -16.27 5.92 7.29
C VAL A 595 -16.38 5.32 8.67
N THR A 596 -15.39 4.53 9.06
CA THR A 596 -15.34 3.82 10.34
C THR A 596 -14.34 4.48 11.28
N VAL A 597 -14.76 4.67 12.54
CA VAL A 597 -13.98 5.29 13.61
C VAL A 597 -13.60 4.22 14.62
N TRP A 598 -12.34 3.81 14.60
CA TRP A 598 -11.75 2.90 15.56
C TRP A 598 -11.15 3.70 16.71
N GLN A 599 -11.46 3.32 17.95
CA GLN A 599 -10.81 3.80 19.15
C GLN A 599 -9.58 2.93 19.46
N ILE A 600 -8.43 3.56 19.68
CA ILE A 600 -7.17 2.90 19.99
C ILE A 600 -6.93 2.95 21.50
N THR A 601 -6.88 1.78 22.14
CA THR A 601 -6.63 1.65 23.59
C THR A 601 -5.24 1.07 23.84
N GLN A 602 -4.43 1.71 24.69
CA GLN A 602 -3.14 1.15 25.13
C GLN A 602 -3.38 0.09 26.22
N ASN A 603 -2.80 -1.10 26.04
CA ASN A 603 -2.99 -2.26 26.93
C ASN A 603 -2.17 -2.20 28.24
#